data_AF-A0A9R1QEF5-F1
#
_entry.id   AF-A0A9R1QEF5-F1
#
_cell.length_a   1.000
_cell.length_b   1.000
_cell.length_c   1.000
_cell.angle_alpha   90.00
_cell.angle_beta   90.00
_cell.angle_gamma   90.00
#
_symmetry.space_group_name_H-M   'P 1'
#
loop_
_entity.id
_entity.type
_entity.pdbx_description
1 polymer ?
#
loop_
_entity_poly.entity_id
_entity_poly.type
_entity_poly.pdbx_seq_one_letter_code
_entity_poly.pdbx_strand_id
1 'polypeptide(L)'
;MATIQSKSTPPQSVTASRLPPKKEEQELRRAYSEMASNMEKLVIVSSSSSNPCPDDGADVSEVETVRCACCAVAEECTAAYVGGVRAAFCGDWLCGLCGEAVKERMVRDPSGSVEAALVSHEAECRDFNVTRLNPTLSLAGSMRGIARKSFDRRKTTTSTSCQDRHLRTAASRAVALARSVSCDPRFLADVINGPSGEQSR
;
A
#
# COMPACT_ATOMS: atom_id res chain seq x y z
N MET A 1 28.77 -36.45 48.37
CA MET A 1 27.37 -36.87 48.16
C MET A 1 26.49 -35.63 48.24
N ALA A 2 26.09 -35.07 47.11
CA ALA A 2 25.21 -33.90 47.06
C ALA A 2 23.92 -34.30 46.32
N THR A 3 22.80 -34.17 47.02
CA THR A 3 21.46 -34.58 46.57
C THR A 3 20.87 -33.49 45.68
N ILE A 4 20.59 -33.82 44.41
CA ILE A 4 19.89 -32.96 43.45
C ILE A 4 18.38 -33.22 43.61
N GLN A 5 17.62 -32.22 44.07
CA GLN A 5 16.15 -32.27 44.03
C GLN A 5 15.64 -31.65 42.71
N SER A 6 15.04 -32.49 41.89
CA SER A 6 14.32 -32.12 40.67
C SER A 6 12.94 -31.55 41.05
N LYS A 7 12.66 -30.28 40.71
CA LYS A 7 11.31 -29.69 40.76
C LYS A 7 10.75 -29.63 39.34
N SER A 8 9.73 -30.44 39.07
CA SER A 8 8.94 -30.44 37.85
C SER A 8 7.93 -29.30 37.86
N THR A 9 8.01 -28.40 36.88
CA THR A 9 7.04 -27.33 36.63
C THR A 9 6.06 -27.77 35.54
N PRO A 10 4.73 -27.60 35.69
CA PRO A 10 3.75 -28.00 34.67
C PRO A 10 3.73 -27.02 33.49
N PRO A 11 3.29 -27.46 32.28
CA PRO A 11 3.32 -26.63 31.08
C PRO A 11 2.23 -25.55 31.13
N GLN A 12 2.61 -24.29 30.92
CA GLN A 12 1.65 -23.20 30.75
C GLN A 12 1.05 -23.25 29.35
N SER A 13 -0.27 -23.43 29.28
CA SER A 13 -1.08 -23.37 28.07
C SER A 13 -1.11 -21.95 27.53
N VAL A 14 -0.57 -21.76 26.33
CA VAL A 14 -0.81 -20.59 25.49
C VAL A 14 -2.20 -20.69 24.86
N THR A 15 -3.06 -19.69 25.09
CA THR A 15 -3.95 -19.03 24.11
C THR A 15 -5.05 -18.27 24.85
N ALA A 16 -4.92 -16.95 24.91
CA ALA A 16 -6.06 -16.07 25.07
C ALA A 16 -5.87 -14.95 24.05
N SER A 17 -6.61 -15.03 22.95
CA SER A 17 -6.77 -13.94 21.99
C SER A 17 -7.29 -12.73 22.77
N ARG A 18 -6.42 -11.75 23.05
CA ARG A 18 -6.86 -10.48 23.62
C ARG A 18 -7.72 -9.80 22.57
N LEU A 19 -9.03 -9.76 22.79
CA LEU A 19 -9.88 -8.77 22.15
C LEU A 19 -9.24 -7.40 22.42
N PRO A 20 -9.14 -6.51 21.40
CA PRO A 20 -8.60 -5.18 21.62
C PRO A 20 -9.40 -4.49 22.71
N PRO A 21 -8.74 -3.78 23.65
CA PRO A 21 -9.45 -3.04 24.69
C PRO A 21 -10.41 -2.06 24.01
N LYS A 22 -11.67 -1.99 24.46
CA LYS A 22 -12.73 -1.14 23.87
C LYS A 22 -12.32 0.33 23.67
N LYS A 23 -11.32 0.80 24.44
CA LYS A 23 -10.72 2.12 24.33
C LYS A 23 -9.92 2.31 23.04
N GLU A 24 -9.15 1.32 22.61
CA GLU A 24 -8.32 1.37 21.39
C GLU A 24 -9.22 1.37 20.14
N GLU A 25 -10.29 0.57 20.12
CA GLU A 25 -11.27 0.59 19.02
C GLU A 25 -12.00 1.94 18.95
N GLN A 26 -12.32 2.54 20.09
CA GLN A 26 -12.96 3.85 20.15
C GLN A 26 -12.02 4.97 19.69
N GLU A 27 -10.73 4.89 20.03
CA GLU A 27 -9.69 5.82 19.56
C GLU A 27 -9.49 5.70 18.05
N LEU A 28 -9.42 4.48 17.51
CA LEU A 28 -9.40 4.22 16.07
C LEU A 28 -10.63 4.81 15.38
N ARG A 29 -11.84 4.51 15.87
CA ARG A 29 -13.10 5.05 15.31
C ARG A 29 -13.13 6.58 15.34
N ARG A 30 -12.65 7.20 16.41
CA ARG A 30 -12.54 8.67 16.52
C ARG A 30 -11.56 9.22 15.47
N ALA A 31 -10.37 8.63 15.34
CA ALA A 31 -9.38 9.06 14.36
C ALA A 31 -9.91 8.94 12.91
N TYR A 32 -10.58 7.83 12.57
CA TYR A 32 -11.22 7.67 11.26
C TYR A 32 -12.30 8.73 10.99
N SER A 33 -13.10 9.09 12.00
CA SER A 33 -14.15 10.11 11.84
C SER A 33 -13.58 11.53 11.74
N GLU A 34 -12.49 11.84 12.45
CA GLU A 34 -11.77 13.11 12.33
C GLU A 34 -11.12 13.28 10.96
N MET A 35 -10.57 12.18 10.40
CA MET A 35 -10.04 12.14 9.02
C MET A 35 -11.12 12.17 7.94
N ALA A 36 -12.34 11.72 8.22
CA ALA A 36 -13.44 11.85 7.27
C ALA A 36 -13.97 13.30 7.25
N SER A 37 -14.17 13.88 8.44
CA SER A 37 -14.69 15.25 8.57
C SER A 37 -13.70 16.32 8.09
N ASN A 38 -12.39 16.10 8.29
CA ASN A 38 -11.39 17.04 7.77
C ASN A 38 -11.32 17.02 6.23
N MET A 39 -11.58 15.87 5.59
CA MET A 39 -11.66 15.73 4.14
C MET A 39 -12.92 16.40 3.60
N GLU A 40 -14.07 16.26 4.26
CA GLU A 40 -15.30 17.00 3.93
C GLU A 40 -15.11 18.52 4.07
N LYS A 41 -14.45 18.96 5.14
CA LYS A 41 -14.14 20.38 5.38
C LYS A 41 -13.23 20.95 4.29
N LEU A 42 -12.28 20.17 3.79
CA LEU A 42 -11.41 20.58 2.69
C LEU A 42 -12.19 20.79 1.39
N VAL A 43 -13.14 19.90 1.08
CA VAL A 43 -14.01 20.00 -0.11
C VAL A 43 -14.96 21.20 -0.04
N ILE A 44 -15.50 21.52 1.14
CA ILE A 44 -16.38 22.68 1.34
C ILE A 44 -15.60 24.00 1.22
N VAL A 45 -14.38 24.07 1.78
CA VAL A 45 -13.52 25.27 1.67
C VAL A 45 -13.14 25.55 0.21
N SER A 46 -12.88 24.53 -0.60
CA SER A 46 -12.64 24.68 -2.04
C SER A 46 -13.87 25.16 -2.82
N SER A 47 -15.08 24.95 -2.30
CA SER A 47 -16.33 25.34 -2.97
C SER A 47 -16.84 26.73 -2.56
N SER A 48 -16.30 27.31 -1.49
CA SER A 48 -16.81 28.56 -0.88
C SER A 48 -16.00 29.81 -1.25
N SER A 49 -14.90 29.66 -2.01
CA SER A 49 -14.05 30.78 -2.41
C SER A 49 -14.39 31.25 -3.83
N SER A 50 -15.60 31.79 -4.01
CA SER A 50 -15.94 32.59 -5.19
C SER A 50 -16.68 33.85 -4.74
N ASN A 51 -15.93 34.82 -4.25
CA ASN A 51 -16.42 36.20 -4.10
C ASN A 51 -15.96 36.99 -5.35
N PRO A 52 -16.86 37.48 -6.22
CA PRO A 52 -16.47 38.42 -7.25
C PRO A 52 -16.35 39.82 -6.65
N CYS A 53 -15.14 40.37 -6.67
CA CYS A 53 -14.90 41.79 -6.39
C CYS A 53 -15.12 42.60 -7.70
N PRO A 54 -15.69 43.82 -7.63
CA PRO A 54 -15.81 44.69 -8.79
C PRO A 54 -14.47 45.34 -9.17
N ASP A 55 -14.26 45.37 -10.48
CA ASP A 55 -13.25 46.04 -11.30
C ASP A 55 -12.65 47.35 -10.77
N ASP A 56 -11.32 47.38 -10.66
CA ASP A 56 -10.49 48.56 -10.89
C ASP A 56 -9.24 48.09 -11.66
N GLY A 57 -9.15 48.51 -12.92
CA GLY A 57 -8.17 48.04 -13.89
C GLY A 57 -6.70 48.19 -13.46
N ALA A 58 -6.05 47.05 -13.27
CA ALA A 58 -4.61 46.87 -13.37
C ALA A 58 -4.35 45.41 -13.74
N ASP A 59 -3.84 45.19 -14.96
CA ASP A 59 -3.32 43.92 -15.50
C ASP A 59 -3.88 42.66 -14.81
N VAL A 60 -5.05 42.20 -15.27
CA VAL A 60 -5.53 40.86 -14.93
C VAL A 60 -4.54 39.90 -15.58
N SER A 61 -3.47 39.58 -14.86
CA SER A 61 -2.47 38.61 -15.30
C SER A 61 -3.21 37.32 -15.57
N GLU A 62 -3.44 37.02 -16.84
CA GLU A 62 -4.28 35.91 -17.28
C GLU A 62 -3.81 34.63 -16.58
N VAL A 63 -4.68 34.11 -15.69
CA VAL A 63 -4.42 32.90 -14.93
C VAL A 63 -4.94 31.73 -15.74
N GLU A 64 -4.09 30.76 -16.03
CA GLU A 64 -4.42 29.55 -16.75
C GLU A 64 -4.25 28.31 -15.85
N THR A 65 -5.10 27.30 -16.06
CA THR A 65 -4.96 26.00 -15.40
C THR A 65 -4.04 25.09 -16.21
N VAL A 66 -2.91 24.73 -15.63
CA VAL A 66 -1.88 23.89 -16.26
C VAL A 66 -1.67 22.60 -15.45
N ARG A 67 -1.35 21.50 -16.13
CA ARG A 67 -1.11 20.20 -15.50
C ARG A 67 0.36 19.85 -15.52
N CYS A 68 0.90 19.48 -14.36
CA CYS A 68 2.28 19.03 -14.24
C CYS A 68 2.54 17.79 -15.11
N ALA A 69 3.63 17.80 -15.89
CA ALA A 69 4.02 16.68 -16.74
C ALA A 69 4.28 15.38 -15.95
N CYS A 70 4.83 15.48 -14.74
CA CYS A 70 5.18 14.31 -13.93
C CYS A 70 3.98 13.72 -13.17
N CYS A 71 3.17 14.56 -12.51
CA CYS A 71 2.15 14.11 -11.56
C CYS A 71 0.71 14.37 -11.99
N ALA A 72 0.48 15.06 -13.11
CA ALA A 72 -0.82 15.48 -13.63
C ALA A 72 -1.68 16.34 -12.68
N VAL A 73 -1.13 16.76 -11.53
CA VAL A 73 -1.75 17.74 -10.64
C VAL A 73 -1.93 19.05 -11.41
N ALA A 74 -3.14 19.60 -11.33
CA ALA A 74 -3.48 20.87 -11.94
C ALA A 74 -3.20 22.02 -10.97
N GLU A 75 -2.60 23.09 -11.48
CA GLU A 75 -2.34 24.32 -10.74
C GLU A 75 -2.84 25.52 -11.57
N GLU A 76 -3.31 26.55 -10.88
CA GLU A 76 -3.68 27.84 -11.48
C GLU A 76 -2.46 28.75 -11.41
N CYS A 77 -1.96 29.20 -12.57
CA CYS A 77 -0.71 29.95 -12.66
C CYS A 77 -0.84 31.09 -13.67
N THR A 78 -0.07 32.16 -13.47
CA THR A 78 0.03 33.23 -14.47
C THR A 78 0.82 32.73 -15.68
N ALA A 79 0.44 33.17 -16.88
CA ALA A 79 1.15 32.80 -18.12
C ALA A 79 2.67 33.09 -18.06
N ALA A 80 3.06 34.19 -17.40
CA ALA A 80 4.46 34.55 -17.19
C ALA A 80 5.22 33.50 -16.35
N TYR A 81 4.61 33.01 -15.27
CA TYR A 81 5.21 31.97 -14.44
C TYR A 81 5.30 30.64 -15.20
N VAL A 82 4.26 30.27 -15.95
CA VAL A 82 4.26 29.09 -16.82
C VAL A 82 5.39 29.15 -17.84
N GLY A 83 5.58 30.28 -18.50
CA GLY A 83 6.67 30.49 -19.45
C GLY A 83 8.06 30.31 -18.81
N GLY A 84 8.26 30.86 -17.60
CA GLY A 84 9.52 30.73 -16.87
C GLY A 84 9.84 29.29 -16.49
N VAL A 85 8.85 28.53 -16.01
CA VAL A 85 9.03 27.11 -15.67
C VAL A 85 9.31 26.28 -16.92
N ARG A 86 8.56 26.47 -18.01
CA ARG A 86 8.81 25.76 -19.27
C ARG A 86 10.21 26.04 -19.82
N ALA A 87 10.69 27.28 -19.73
CA ALA A 87 12.05 27.63 -20.13
C ALA A 87 13.12 26.92 -19.28
N ALA A 88 12.85 26.65 -18.00
CA ALA A 88 13.77 25.96 -17.09
C ALA A 88 13.78 24.43 -17.27
N PHE A 89 12.66 23.83 -17.72
CA PHE A 89 12.46 22.39 -17.75
C PHE A 89 12.11 21.86 -19.15
N CYS A 90 12.96 22.14 -20.14
CA CYS A 90 12.87 21.54 -21.49
C CYS A 90 11.51 21.77 -22.20
N GLY A 91 10.78 22.84 -21.86
CA GLY A 91 9.45 23.14 -22.41
C GLY A 91 8.29 22.59 -21.60
N ASP A 92 8.54 21.76 -20.59
CA ASP A 92 7.53 21.15 -19.75
C ASP A 92 7.14 22.02 -18.57
N TRP A 93 5.85 21.98 -18.25
CA TRP A 93 5.34 22.59 -17.03
C TRP A 93 5.43 21.58 -15.88
N LEU A 94 6.03 22.00 -14.76
CA LEU A 94 6.12 21.25 -13.52
C LEU A 94 5.43 22.00 -12.39
N CYS A 95 4.72 21.27 -11.52
CA CYS A 95 4.29 21.83 -10.26
C CYS A 95 5.48 22.15 -9.35
N GLY A 96 5.28 23.03 -8.37
CA GLY A 96 6.36 23.47 -7.47
C GLY A 96 7.14 22.33 -6.82
N LEU A 97 6.47 21.25 -6.42
CA LEU A 97 7.13 20.09 -5.79
C LEU A 97 7.97 19.25 -6.77
N CYS A 98 7.46 19.00 -7.98
CA CYS A 98 8.21 18.27 -9.00
C CYS A 98 9.39 19.11 -9.51
N GLY A 99 9.22 20.43 -9.63
CA GLY A 99 10.30 21.35 -9.98
C GLY A 99 11.47 21.30 -9.00
N GLU A 100 11.19 21.34 -7.68
CA GLU A 100 12.25 21.21 -6.67
C GLU A 100 12.90 19.82 -6.68
N ALA A 101 12.14 18.75 -6.88
CA ALA A 101 12.70 17.39 -6.97
C ALA A 101 13.66 17.23 -8.16
N VAL A 102 13.33 17.82 -9.33
CA VAL A 102 14.19 17.80 -10.51
C VAL A 102 15.45 18.64 -10.28
N LYS A 103 15.32 19.83 -9.68
CA LYS A 103 16.48 20.66 -9.32
C LYS A 103 17.43 19.93 -8.36
N GLU A 104 16.90 19.28 -7.33
CA GLU A 104 17.69 18.49 -6.38
C GLU A 104 18.44 17.35 -7.08
N ARG A 105 17.80 16.69 -8.06
CA ARG A 105 18.44 15.65 -8.85
C ARG A 105 19.60 16.20 -9.70
N MET A 106 19.45 17.40 -10.27
CA MET A 106 20.53 18.07 -10.99
C MET A 106 21.68 18.47 -10.06
N VAL A 107 21.40 18.82 -8.80
CA VAL A 107 22.44 19.06 -7.78
C VAL A 107 23.19 17.78 -7.45
N ARG A 108 22.49 16.64 -7.36
CA ARG A 108 23.09 15.32 -7.09
C ARG A 108 23.90 14.75 -8.25
N ASP A 109 23.49 15.03 -9.48
CA ASP A 109 24.22 14.66 -10.70
C ASP A 109 24.43 15.89 -11.59
N PRO A 110 25.48 16.69 -11.31
CA PRO A 110 25.78 17.89 -12.08
C PRO A 110 26.19 17.61 -13.54
N SER A 111 26.50 16.35 -13.87
CA SER A 111 26.86 15.94 -15.22
C SER A 111 25.66 15.55 -16.09
N GLY A 112 24.51 15.33 -15.47
CA GLY A 112 23.25 14.98 -16.14
C GLY A 112 22.56 16.17 -16.78
N SER A 113 21.79 15.92 -17.85
CA SER A 113 20.93 16.94 -18.45
C SER A 113 19.65 17.13 -17.65
N VAL A 114 19.01 18.30 -17.80
CA VAL A 114 17.67 18.58 -17.26
C VAL A 114 16.68 17.51 -17.72
N GLU A 115 16.73 17.14 -19.00
CA GLU A 115 15.88 16.09 -19.58
C GLU A 115 16.08 14.73 -18.89
N ALA A 116 17.33 14.31 -18.64
CA ALA A 116 17.61 13.07 -17.92
C ALA A 116 17.08 13.13 -16.48
N ALA A 117 17.17 14.30 -15.83
CA ALA A 117 16.61 14.50 -14.50
C ALA A 117 15.07 14.42 -14.49
N LEU A 118 14.41 15.01 -15.49
CA LEU A 118 12.97 14.95 -15.71
C LEU A 118 12.49 13.51 -15.91
N VAL A 119 13.03 12.80 -16.89
CA VAL A 119 12.64 11.41 -17.23
C VAL A 119 12.72 10.50 -16.01
N SER A 120 13.77 10.66 -15.20
CA SER A 120 13.92 9.83 -14.03
C SER A 120 12.97 10.23 -12.89
N HIS A 121 12.68 11.52 -12.72
CA HIS A 121 11.67 11.95 -11.74
C HIS A 121 10.26 11.53 -12.17
N GLU A 122 9.93 11.54 -13.46
CA GLU A 122 8.64 11.05 -13.97
C GLU A 122 8.38 9.60 -13.58
N ALA A 123 9.39 8.73 -13.67
CA ALA A 123 9.27 7.34 -13.27
C ALA A 123 8.94 7.21 -11.78
N GLU A 124 9.68 7.90 -10.92
CA GLU A 124 9.45 7.93 -9.47
C GLU A 124 8.07 8.50 -9.13
N CYS A 125 7.69 9.58 -9.81
CA CYS A 125 6.42 10.25 -9.61
C CYS A 125 5.23 9.37 -10.01
N ARG A 126 5.37 8.61 -11.11
CA ARG A 126 4.37 7.64 -11.56
C ARG A 126 4.15 6.54 -10.52
N ASP A 127 5.22 5.96 -9.99
CA ASP A 127 5.14 4.91 -8.97
C ASP A 127 4.53 5.44 -7.66
N PHE A 128 4.89 6.67 -7.28
CA PHE A 128 4.29 7.35 -6.14
C PHE A 128 2.79 7.59 -6.36
N ASN A 129 2.38 8.03 -7.54
CA ASN A 129 0.97 8.28 -7.85
C ASN A 129 0.12 7.02 -7.84
N VAL A 130 0.63 5.88 -8.31
CA VAL A 130 -0.06 4.59 -8.19
C VAL A 130 -0.37 4.27 -6.71
N THR A 131 0.59 4.55 -5.82
CA THR A 131 0.43 4.31 -4.39
C THR A 131 -0.49 5.32 -3.73
N ARG A 132 -0.36 6.61 -4.03
CA ARG A 132 -1.18 7.68 -3.44
C ARG A 132 -2.64 7.61 -3.87
N LEU A 133 -2.89 7.38 -5.16
CA LEU A 133 -4.25 7.36 -5.71
C LEU A 133 -5.03 6.10 -5.31
N ASN A 134 -4.32 4.98 -5.08
CA ASN A 134 -4.94 3.70 -4.73
C ASN A 134 -4.16 2.98 -3.62
N PRO A 135 -4.12 3.53 -2.39
CA PRO A 135 -3.29 2.99 -1.31
C PRO A 135 -3.65 1.55 -0.95
N THR A 136 -4.95 1.21 -0.96
CA THR A 136 -5.43 -0.16 -0.70
C THR A 136 -4.98 -1.14 -1.78
N LEU A 137 -5.03 -0.76 -3.07
CA LEU A 137 -4.57 -1.63 -4.15
C LEU A 137 -3.06 -1.78 -4.16
N SER A 138 -2.31 -0.71 -3.85
CA SER A 138 -0.85 -0.77 -3.70
C SER A 138 -0.44 -1.70 -2.55
N LEU A 139 -1.13 -1.62 -1.40
CA LEU A 139 -0.95 -2.55 -0.29
C LEU A 139 -1.27 -3.99 -0.69
N ALA A 140 -2.43 -4.23 -1.30
CA ALA A 140 -2.83 -5.56 -1.75
C ALA A 140 -1.86 -6.13 -2.79
N GLY A 141 -1.35 -5.30 -3.70
CA GLY A 141 -0.32 -5.65 -4.68
C GLY A 141 0.99 -6.04 -4.01
N SER A 142 1.41 -5.28 -3.00
CA SER A 142 2.61 -5.57 -2.20
C SER A 142 2.48 -6.90 -1.44
N MET A 143 1.34 -7.12 -0.78
CA MET A 143 1.03 -8.39 -0.10
C MET A 143 1.04 -9.57 -1.07
N ARG A 144 0.45 -9.41 -2.25
CA ARG A 144 0.47 -10.41 -3.33
C ARG A 144 1.90 -10.71 -3.78
N GLY A 145 2.74 -9.68 -3.94
CA GLY A 145 4.15 -9.84 -4.28
C GLY A 145 4.92 -10.64 -3.24
N ILE A 146 4.72 -10.36 -1.95
CA ILE A 146 5.31 -11.09 -0.83
C ILE A 146 4.88 -12.56 -0.85
N ALA A 147 3.58 -12.83 -1.01
CA ALA A 147 3.05 -14.19 -1.07
C ALA A 147 3.68 -14.97 -2.24
N ARG A 148 3.69 -14.40 -3.45
CA ARG A 148 4.29 -15.02 -4.65
C ARG A 148 5.78 -15.35 -4.43
N LYS A 149 6.57 -14.37 -3.97
CA LYS A 149 8.00 -14.56 -3.69
C LYS A 149 8.25 -15.63 -2.61
N SER A 150 7.35 -15.74 -1.62
CA SER A 150 7.39 -16.80 -0.61
C SER A 150 7.10 -18.19 -1.20
N PHE A 151 6.10 -18.32 -2.09
CA PHE A 151 5.81 -19.57 -2.79
C PHE A 151 6.95 -20.00 -3.71
N ASP A 152 7.52 -19.08 -4.49
CA ASP A 152 8.62 -19.39 -5.42
C ASP A 152 9.87 -19.87 -4.67
N ARG A 153 10.20 -19.24 -3.53
CA ARG A 153 11.29 -19.70 -2.65
C ARG A 153 11.07 -21.12 -2.11
N ARG A 154 9.82 -21.51 -1.82
CA ARG A 154 9.50 -22.90 -1.40
C ARG A 154 9.60 -23.89 -2.56
N LYS A 155 9.23 -23.48 -3.77
CA LYS A 155 9.31 -24.33 -4.97
C LYS A 155 10.76 -24.64 -5.34
N THR A 156 11.67 -23.67 -5.22
CA THR A 156 13.10 -23.86 -5.52
C THR A 156 13.83 -24.71 -4.47
N THR A 157 13.44 -24.65 -3.19
CA THR A 157 13.98 -25.54 -2.14
C THR A 157 13.42 -26.96 -2.19
N THR A 158 12.19 -27.13 -2.67
CA THR A 158 11.60 -28.46 -2.86
C THR A 158 12.16 -29.17 -4.10
N SER A 159 12.54 -28.42 -5.15
CA SER A 159 13.13 -28.99 -6.38
C SER A 159 14.61 -29.37 -6.25
N THR A 160 15.37 -28.77 -5.34
CA THR A 160 16.75 -29.17 -5.02
C THR A 160 16.83 -30.33 -4.00
N SER A 161 15.77 -30.62 -3.25
CA SER A 161 15.73 -31.73 -2.28
C SER A 161 15.19 -33.06 -2.85
N CYS A 162 14.86 -33.12 -4.14
CA CYS A 162 14.36 -34.34 -4.79
C CYS A 162 15.42 -35.17 -5.52
N GLN A 163 16.67 -34.71 -5.65
CA GLN A 163 17.72 -35.53 -6.28
C GLN A 163 18.40 -36.52 -5.31
N ASP A 164 18.22 -36.36 -3.98
CA ASP A 164 18.79 -37.27 -2.97
C ASP A 164 17.74 -38.21 -2.32
N ARG A 165 16.69 -38.59 -3.07
CA ARG A 165 15.64 -39.50 -2.57
C ARG A 165 15.57 -40.85 -3.27
N HIS A 166 16.52 -41.18 -4.15
CA HIS A 166 16.50 -42.49 -4.83
C HIS A 166 17.08 -43.66 -4.00
N LEU A 167 17.49 -43.43 -2.74
CA LEU A 167 18.07 -44.48 -1.87
C LEU A 167 17.39 -44.66 -0.50
N ARG A 168 16.26 -43.99 -0.20
CA ARG A 168 15.56 -44.20 1.08
C ARG A 168 14.27 -44.99 0.91
N THR A 169 14.31 -46.19 1.48
CA THR A 169 13.31 -47.25 1.62
C THR A 169 11.88 -46.74 1.84
N ALA A 170 10.91 -47.49 1.30
CA ALA A 170 9.48 -47.18 1.16
C ALA A 170 8.68 -46.79 2.42
N ALA A 171 9.29 -46.70 3.61
CA ALA A 171 8.60 -46.38 4.87
C ALA A 171 8.33 -44.86 5.08
N SER A 172 8.94 -43.97 4.29
CA SER A 172 8.82 -42.51 4.50
C SER A 172 7.76 -41.82 3.61
N ARG A 173 6.95 -42.57 2.87
CA ARG A 173 5.89 -42.01 2.00
C ARG A 173 4.60 -41.59 2.73
N ALA A 174 4.53 -41.78 4.06
CA ALA A 174 3.32 -41.52 4.84
C ALA A 174 3.35 -40.24 5.69
N VAL A 175 4.14 -39.23 5.33
CA VAL A 175 3.93 -37.86 5.85
C VAL A 175 3.37 -37.02 4.72
N ALA A 176 2.14 -37.31 4.34
CA ALA A 176 1.27 -36.30 3.76
C ALA A 176 1.18 -35.17 4.80
N LEU A 177 1.66 -33.97 4.44
CA LEU A 177 1.49 -32.78 5.27
C LEU A 177 0.00 -32.63 5.57
N ALA A 178 -0.41 -32.96 6.80
CA ALA A 178 -1.73 -32.64 7.28
C ALA A 178 -1.89 -31.12 7.18
N ARG A 179 -2.85 -30.67 6.38
CA ARG A 179 -3.25 -29.26 6.36
C ARG A 179 -3.74 -28.89 7.75
N SER A 180 -3.43 -27.68 8.20
CA SER A 180 -4.04 -27.10 9.40
C SER A 180 -5.55 -27.36 9.40
N VAL A 181 -6.09 -27.79 10.54
CA VAL A 181 -7.49 -28.19 10.73
C VAL A 181 -8.52 -27.13 10.29
N SER A 182 -8.10 -25.88 10.03
CA SER A 182 -8.93 -24.81 9.49
C SER A 182 -9.20 -24.91 7.98
N CYS A 183 -8.55 -25.84 7.27
CA CYS A 183 -8.70 -26.01 5.81
C CYS A 183 -9.14 -27.43 5.44
N ASP A 184 -9.87 -28.11 6.34
CA ASP A 184 -10.49 -29.40 6.05
C ASP A 184 -11.77 -29.19 5.22
N PRO A 185 -11.83 -29.64 3.95
CA PRO A 185 -13.02 -29.50 3.12
C PRO A 185 -14.24 -30.27 3.65
N ARG A 186 -14.07 -31.17 4.64
CA ARG A 186 -15.21 -31.86 5.28
C ARG A 186 -16.10 -30.92 6.08
N PHE A 187 -15.58 -29.82 6.62
CA PHE A 187 -16.37 -28.84 7.37
C PHE A 187 -17.23 -27.93 6.48
N LEU A 188 -16.97 -27.88 5.16
CA LEU A 188 -17.76 -27.07 4.23
C LEU A 188 -19.00 -27.81 3.70
N ALA A 189 -19.06 -29.14 3.85
CA ALA A 189 -20.19 -29.94 3.40
C ALA A 189 -21.39 -29.90 4.37
N ASP A 190 -21.12 -29.71 5.67
CA ASP A 190 -22.16 -29.73 6.71
C ASP A 190 -22.96 -28.42 6.81
N VAL A 191 -22.54 -27.34 6.14
CA VAL A 191 -23.29 -26.06 6.09
C VAL A 191 -24.28 -26.02 4.92
N ILE A 192 -24.10 -26.85 3.88
CA ILE A 192 -24.93 -26.79 2.67
C ILE A 192 -26.16 -27.71 2.74
N ASN A 193 -26.12 -28.77 3.57
CA ASN A 193 -27.25 -29.68 3.76
C ASN A 193 -27.75 -29.66 5.20
N GLY A 194 -28.50 -28.61 5.56
CA GLY A 194 -29.27 -28.59 6.81
C GLY A 194 -30.39 -29.65 6.78
N PRO A 195 -30.65 -30.37 7.88
CA PRO A 195 -31.74 -31.33 7.93
C PRO A 195 -33.07 -30.57 7.90
N SER A 196 -33.78 -30.70 6.78
CA SER A 196 -35.21 -30.40 6.69
C SER A 196 -35.95 -31.39 7.60
N GLY A 197 -36.94 -30.87 8.32
CA GLY A 197 -37.58 -31.54 9.45
C GLY A 197 -38.39 -32.80 9.14
N GLU A 198 -38.82 -33.40 10.27
CA GLU A 198 -40.14 -33.99 10.50
C GLU A 198 -40.53 -35.29 9.76
N GLN A 199 -40.68 -36.40 10.51
CA GLN A 199 -41.96 -37.08 10.83
C GLN A 199 -41.83 -38.61 11.06
N SER A 200 -42.46 -39.03 12.17
CA SER A 200 -43.27 -40.26 12.36
C SER A 200 -42.61 -41.63 12.23
N ARG A 201 -42.40 -42.32 13.37
CA ARG A 201 -43.33 -43.32 13.93
C ARG A 201 -42.86 -43.83 15.29
#